data_AF-A0A1Z8QCR7-F1
#
_entry.id   AF-A0A1Z8QCR7-F1
#
_cell.length_a   1.000
_cell.length_b   1.000
_cell.length_c   1.000
_cell.angle_alpha   90.00
_cell.angle_beta   90.00
_cell.angle_gamma   90.00
#
_symmetry.space_group_name_H-M   'P 1'
#
loop_
_entity.id
_entity.type
_entity.pdbx_description
1 polymer ?
#
loop_
_entity_poly.entity_id
_entity_poly.type
_entity_poly.pdbx_seq_one_letter_code
_entity_poly.pdbx_strand_id
1 'polypeptide(L)'
;MIIHCKSCSKKFYVNDSDIPQNGRKVQCGNCSYQWLQLPVKDEIQIQPTVFEEDSPEKIENNIKDFKKEITFDGKKYKFLGMQWAELLPSGKSGVLAKKNVSIKLDKLSGRINFKKIKNSKIKKTSTNTNERNGLGFFGYIFLIIIISLSVMGIFKTFEIEILKKLPNAIYIYETFDNLLLMVKDLFKSY
;
A
#
# COMPACT_ATOMS: atom_id res chain seq x y z
N MET A 1 5.82 25.24 -12.81
CA MET A 1 6.25 23.82 -12.77
C MET A 1 5.24 22.88 -12.09
N ILE A 2 5.23 21.58 -12.43
CA ILE A 2 4.43 20.56 -11.74
C ILE A 2 5.33 19.77 -10.78
N ILE A 3 4.93 19.70 -9.51
CA ILE A 3 5.63 18.90 -8.48
C ILE A 3 4.76 17.73 -8.02
N HIS A 4 5.38 16.63 -7.59
CA HIS A 4 4.65 15.46 -7.11
C HIS A 4 5.09 15.05 -5.71
N CYS A 5 4.12 14.69 -4.87
CA CYS A 5 4.40 14.23 -3.51
C CYS A 5 4.92 12.79 -3.52
N LYS A 6 6.08 12.53 -2.89
CA LYS A 6 6.68 11.19 -2.77
C LYS A 6 5.84 10.23 -1.93
N SER A 7 5.00 10.75 -1.03
CA SER A 7 4.23 9.95 -0.08
C SER A 7 2.87 9.52 -0.61
N CYS A 8 2.18 10.37 -1.39
CA CYS A 8 0.83 10.06 -1.91
C CYS A 8 0.69 10.15 -3.43
N SER A 9 1.77 10.42 -4.17
CA SER A 9 1.82 10.52 -5.64
C SER A 9 0.88 11.55 -6.27
N LYS A 10 0.25 12.44 -5.48
CA LYS A 10 -0.53 13.57 -6.00
C LYS A 10 0.38 14.62 -6.63
N LYS A 11 -0.08 15.20 -7.73
CA LYS A 11 0.58 16.27 -8.48
C LYS A 11 -0.02 17.62 -8.10
N PHE A 12 0.82 18.64 -8.02
CA PHE A 12 0.46 20.01 -7.67
C PHE A 12 1.05 20.97 -8.69
N TYR A 13 0.25 21.95 -9.11
CA TYR A 13 0.69 23.05 -9.96
C TYR A 13 1.27 24.17 -9.08
N VAL A 14 2.47 24.63 -9.38
CA VAL A 14 3.19 25.67 -8.62
C VAL A 14 3.86 26.61 -9.60
N ASN A 15 3.85 27.92 -9.32
CA ASN A 15 4.54 28.91 -10.14
C ASN A 15 6.05 28.78 -9.96
N ASP A 16 6.82 29.04 -11.02
CA ASP A 16 8.29 28.92 -10.95
C ASP A 16 8.90 29.96 -10.00
N SER A 17 8.27 31.13 -9.84
CA SER A 17 8.64 32.16 -8.86
C SER A 17 8.53 31.70 -7.41
N ASP A 18 7.70 30.70 -7.12
CA ASP A 18 7.51 30.19 -5.77
C ASP A 18 8.62 29.23 -5.33
N ILE A 19 9.47 28.76 -6.24
CA ILE A 19 10.57 27.83 -5.94
C ILE A 19 11.89 28.48 -6.42
N PRO A 20 12.60 29.21 -5.54
CA PRO A 20 13.84 29.89 -5.91
C PRO A 20 14.97 28.89 -6.18
N GLN A 21 16.09 29.37 -6.76
CA GLN A 21 17.27 28.55 -7.07
C GLN A 21 17.84 27.77 -5.87
N ASN A 22 17.72 28.33 -4.67
CA ASN A 22 18.15 27.68 -3.43
C ASN A 22 17.16 26.61 -2.90
N GLY A 23 16.04 26.41 -3.61
CA GLY A 23 14.93 25.55 -3.23
C GLY A 23 13.99 26.17 -2.18
N ARG A 24 12.82 25.56 -2.00
CA ARG A 24 11.83 25.93 -0.97
C ARG A 24 11.28 24.67 -0.30
N LYS A 25 11.05 24.72 1.01
CA LYS A 25 10.31 23.67 1.73
C LYS A 25 8.83 23.76 1.39
N VAL A 26 8.25 22.68 0.91
CA VAL A 26 6.84 22.58 0.52
C VAL A 26 6.14 21.49 1.33
N GLN A 27 4.84 21.65 1.57
CA GLN A 27 4.01 20.70 2.31
C GLN A 27 2.87 20.19 1.43
N CYS A 28 2.63 18.88 1.45
CA CYS A 28 1.51 18.27 0.72
C CYS A 28 0.19 18.56 1.43
N GLY A 29 -0.77 19.21 0.74
CA GLY A 29 -2.11 19.44 1.28
C GLY A 29 -2.95 18.18 1.50
N ASN A 30 -2.55 17.02 0.95
CA ASN A 30 -3.31 15.77 1.09
C ASN A 30 -2.81 14.83 2.20
N CYS A 31 -1.51 14.83 2.48
CA CYS A 31 -0.91 13.91 3.45
C CYS A 31 0.08 14.58 4.41
N SER A 32 0.14 15.91 4.42
CA SER A 32 1.00 16.75 5.27
C SER A 32 2.51 16.46 5.21
N TYR A 33 2.96 15.68 4.22
CA TYR A 33 4.38 15.39 4.03
C TYR A 33 5.12 16.65 3.57
N GLN A 34 6.24 16.96 4.21
CA GLN A 34 7.09 18.10 3.89
C GLN A 34 8.37 17.66 3.19
N TRP A 35 8.78 18.37 2.14
CA TRP A 35 10.06 18.13 1.46
C TRP A 35 10.66 19.42 0.91
N LEU A 36 11.98 19.40 0.65
CA LEU A 36 12.67 20.47 -0.04
C LEU A 36 12.54 20.27 -1.56
N GLN A 37 11.94 21.24 -2.25
CA GLN A 37 11.80 21.25 -3.69
C GLN A 37 12.81 22.20 -4.32
N LEU A 38 13.56 21.71 -5.30
CA LEU A 38 14.48 22.50 -6.13
C LEU A 38 13.78 22.83 -7.47
N PRO A 39 14.14 23.93 -8.14
CA PRO A 39 13.62 24.23 -9.47
C PRO A 39 14.12 23.19 -10.46
N VAL A 40 13.29 22.87 -11.45
CA VAL A 40 13.68 21.99 -12.54
C VAL A 40 14.53 22.85 -13.49
N LYS A 41 15.83 22.59 -13.57
CA LYS A 41 16.67 23.13 -14.64
C LYS A 41 16.37 22.32 -15.89
N ASP A 42 15.88 22.97 -16.94
CA ASP A 42 15.73 22.34 -18.24
C ASP A 42 17.12 22.01 -18.79
N GLU A 43 17.46 20.73 -18.85
CA GLU A 43 18.64 20.27 -19.58
C GLU A 43 18.35 20.38 -21.08
N ILE A 44 19.17 21.21 -21.70
CA ILE A 44 19.21 21.59 -23.11
C ILE A 44 19.30 20.34 -23.99
N GLN A 45 18.49 20.30 -25.05
CA GLN A 45 18.54 19.30 -26.11
C GLN A 45 19.85 19.44 -26.89
N ILE A 46 20.60 18.34 -27.08
CA ILE A 46 21.77 18.33 -27.98
C ILE A 46 21.69 17.08 -28.87
N GLN A 47 21.53 17.33 -30.18
CA GLN A 47 21.71 16.39 -31.29
C GLN A 47 23.19 16.31 -31.70
N PRO A 48 23.61 15.28 -32.46
CA PRO A 48 25.00 14.79 -32.50
C PRO A 48 25.84 15.50 -33.57
N THR A 49 27.13 15.72 -33.29
CA THR A 49 28.15 15.95 -34.34
C THR A 49 29.51 15.43 -33.88
N VAL A 50 30.15 14.72 -34.81
CA VAL A 50 31.37 13.90 -34.75
C VAL A 50 32.62 14.76 -34.99
N PHE A 51 33.75 14.41 -34.36
CA PHE A 51 35.16 14.37 -34.86
C PHE A 51 36.05 14.06 -33.62
N GLU A 52 36.53 12.82 -33.43
CA GLU A 52 37.83 12.27 -33.89
C GLU A 52 39.04 12.96 -33.22
N GLU A 53 40.07 12.31 -32.70
CA GLU A 53 40.42 10.90 -32.47
C GLU A 53 41.67 10.94 -31.55
N ASP A 54 41.81 9.98 -30.63
CA ASP A 54 43.11 9.44 -30.21
C ASP A 54 42.90 8.05 -29.56
N SER A 55 42.81 7.05 -30.45
CA SER A 55 43.33 5.65 -30.49
C SER A 55 43.49 4.74 -29.21
N PRO A 56 43.70 3.41 -29.35
CA PRO A 56 42.68 2.35 -29.27
C PRO A 56 43.05 1.26 -28.20
N GLU A 57 42.20 0.38 -27.66
CA GLU A 57 41.51 -0.76 -28.29
C GLU A 57 40.51 -1.44 -27.31
N LYS A 58 39.28 -1.64 -27.80
CA LYS A 58 38.34 -2.80 -27.67
C LYS A 58 38.01 -3.42 -26.29
N ILE A 59 36.72 -3.33 -25.92
CA ILE A 59 35.70 -4.42 -25.84
C ILE A 59 34.34 -3.72 -25.60
N GLU A 60 33.58 -3.43 -26.66
CA GLU A 60 32.36 -4.18 -27.05
C GLU A 60 31.29 -4.36 -25.95
N ASN A 61 30.16 -3.69 -26.17
CA ASN A 61 28.80 -4.22 -26.01
C ASN A 61 28.51 -5.08 -24.76
N ASN A 62 28.04 -4.45 -23.69
CA ASN A 62 27.21 -5.14 -22.70
C ASN A 62 25.82 -4.48 -22.59
N ILE A 63 25.11 -4.42 -23.72
CA ILE A 63 23.67 -4.67 -23.67
C ILE A 63 23.59 -6.12 -23.19
N LYS A 64 23.32 -6.34 -21.90
CA LYS A 64 23.11 -7.69 -21.39
C LYS A 64 21.99 -8.31 -22.21
N ASP A 65 22.34 -9.28 -23.04
CA ASP A 65 21.40 -10.08 -23.81
C ASP A 65 20.37 -10.67 -22.84
N PHE A 66 19.19 -10.07 -22.84
CA PHE A 66 18.10 -10.54 -22.01
C PHE A 66 17.67 -11.92 -22.54
N LYS A 67 18.02 -12.96 -21.79
CA LYS A 67 17.67 -14.33 -22.17
C LYS A 67 16.17 -14.54 -21.98
N LYS A 68 15.42 -14.54 -23.09
CA LYS A 68 13.97 -14.75 -23.12
C LYS A 68 13.55 -16.17 -22.70
N GLU A 69 14.47 -17.14 -22.73
CA GLU A 69 14.21 -18.54 -22.40
C GLU A 69 15.28 -19.14 -21.48
N ILE A 70 14.86 -19.76 -20.37
CA ILE A 70 15.77 -20.27 -19.32
C ILE A 70 15.31 -21.65 -18.86
N THR A 71 16.25 -22.56 -18.62
CA THR A 71 15.97 -23.84 -17.98
C THR A 71 16.25 -23.73 -16.48
N PHE A 72 15.28 -24.08 -15.64
CA PHE A 72 15.40 -24.09 -14.18
C PHE A 72 14.73 -25.36 -13.66
N ASP A 73 15.40 -26.10 -12.77
CA ASP A 73 14.93 -27.38 -12.20
C ASP A 73 14.44 -28.39 -13.28
N GLY A 74 15.16 -28.50 -14.40
CA GLY A 74 14.83 -29.41 -15.51
C GLY A 74 13.65 -28.98 -16.40
N LYS A 75 12.98 -27.86 -16.06
CA LYS A 75 11.87 -27.28 -16.84
C LYS A 75 12.34 -26.06 -17.63
N LYS A 76 11.85 -25.91 -18.85
CA LYS A 76 12.09 -24.71 -19.68
C LYS A 76 11.06 -23.64 -19.35
N TYR A 77 11.50 -22.40 -19.26
CA TYR A 77 10.66 -21.23 -19.00
C TYR A 77 10.87 -20.17 -20.07
N LYS A 78 9.78 -19.54 -20.49
CA LYS A 78 9.78 -18.39 -21.41
C LYS A 78 9.29 -17.14 -20.69
N PHE A 79 9.89 -16.01 -21.01
CA PHE A 79 9.46 -14.72 -20.53
C PHE A 79 8.40 -14.10 -21.44
N LEU A 80 7.22 -13.80 -20.89
CA LEU A 80 6.07 -13.25 -21.61
C LEU A 80 5.95 -11.71 -21.46
N GLY A 81 7.01 -11.01 -21.08
CA GLY A 81 7.01 -9.54 -20.91
C GLY A 81 6.72 -9.07 -19.47
N MET A 82 5.77 -9.73 -18.79
CA MET A 82 5.45 -9.45 -17.37
C MET A 82 5.80 -10.60 -16.42
N GLN A 83 5.67 -11.84 -16.89
CA GLN A 83 5.84 -13.05 -16.06
C GLN A 83 6.57 -14.16 -16.83
N TRP A 84 7.06 -15.15 -16.09
CA TRP A 84 7.64 -16.38 -16.62
C TRP A 84 6.57 -17.46 -16.72
N ALA A 85 6.59 -18.26 -17.79
CA ALA A 85 5.71 -19.42 -17.98
C ALA A 85 6.53 -20.66 -18.37
N GLU A 86 6.10 -21.83 -17.93
CA GLU A 86 6.70 -23.10 -18.33
C GLU A 86 6.45 -23.36 -19.83
N LEU A 87 7.46 -23.78 -20.57
CA LEU A 87 7.35 -24.16 -21.98
C LEU A 87 7.00 -25.65 -22.08
N LEU A 88 5.90 -25.95 -22.76
CA LEU A 88 5.50 -27.31 -23.09
C LEU A 88 6.30 -27.83 -24.29
N PRO A 89 6.44 -29.17 -24.46
CA PRO A 89 7.04 -29.76 -25.67
C PRO A 89 6.37 -29.32 -26.97
N SER A 90 5.10 -28.89 -26.90
CA SER A 90 4.32 -28.34 -28.00
C SER A 90 4.69 -26.90 -28.40
N GLY A 91 5.68 -26.27 -27.75
CA GLY A 91 6.11 -24.89 -28.00
C GLY A 91 5.16 -23.82 -27.45
N LYS A 92 4.02 -24.22 -26.88
CA LYS A 92 3.06 -23.33 -26.23
C LYS A 92 3.50 -22.99 -24.81
N SER A 93 3.15 -21.79 -24.36
CA SER A 93 3.33 -21.39 -22.95
C SER A 93 2.28 -22.11 -22.09
N GLY A 94 2.75 -22.87 -21.12
CA GLY A 94 1.94 -23.59 -20.14
C GLY A 94 1.68 -22.75 -18.88
N VAL A 95 1.73 -23.40 -17.71
CA VAL A 95 1.40 -22.77 -16.43
C VAL A 95 2.40 -21.67 -16.08
N LEU A 96 1.89 -20.56 -15.54
CA LEU A 96 2.71 -19.45 -15.05
C LEU A 96 3.57 -19.87 -13.86
N ALA A 97 4.81 -19.36 -13.80
CA ALA A 97 5.73 -19.65 -12.71
C ALA A 97 5.28 -18.99 -11.39
N LYS A 98 5.45 -19.70 -10.27
CA LYS A 98 5.23 -19.16 -8.92
C LYS A 98 6.18 -17.97 -8.65
N LYS A 99 5.75 -17.03 -7.80
CA LYS A 99 6.50 -15.79 -7.48
C LYS A 99 7.94 -16.02 -7.02
N ASN A 100 8.18 -17.08 -6.24
CA ASN A 100 9.53 -17.44 -5.78
C ASN A 100 10.43 -17.95 -6.92
N VAL A 101 9.86 -18.69 -7.88
CA VAL A 101 10.58 -19.18 -9.07
C VAL A 101 10.83 -18.04 -10.04
N SER A 102 9.85 -17.15 -10.27
CA SER A 102 10.02 -16.00 -11.17
C SER A 102 11.14 -15.06 -10.71
N ILE A 103 11.33 -14.86 -9.40
CA ILE A 103 12.45 -14.07 -8.85
C ILE A 103 13.80 -14.73 -9.13
N LYS A 104 13.88 -16.07 -9.07
CA LYS A 104 15.12 -16.80 -9.41
C LYS A 104 15.41 -16.72 -10.92
N LEU A 105 14.38 -16.87 -11.75
CA LEU A 105 14.48 -16.74 -13.20
C LEU A 105 14.89 -15.33 -13.62
N ASP A 106 14.35 -14.29 -12.99
CA ASP A 106 14.75 -12.90 -13.26
C ASP A 106 16.25 -12.68 -12.97
N LYS A 107 16.76 -13.23 -11.86
CA LYS A 107 18.20 -13.19 -11.55
C LYS A 107 19.06 -13.92 -12.60
N LEU A 108 18.61 -15.09 -13.06
CA LEU A 108 19.29 -15.87 -14.09
C LEU A 108 19.23 -15.21 -15.48
N SER A 109 18.16 -14.46 -15.76
CA SER A 109 17.95 -13.75 -17.03
C SER A 109 18.76 -12.46 -17.18
N GLY A 110 19.49 -12.06 -16.14
CA GLY A 110 20.17 -10.77 -16.08
C GLY A 110 19.24 -9.57 -15.87
N ARG A 111 17.94 -9.80 -15.68
CA ARG A 111 16.94 -8.76 -15.39
C ARG A 111 17.02 -8.34 -13.93
N ILE A 112 17.95 -7.44 -13.61
CA ILE A 112 18.04 -6.85 -12.27
C ILE A 112 17.01 -5.73 -12.12
N ASN A 113 15.78 -6.09 -11.74
CA ASN A 113 14.76 -5.10 -11.35
C ASN A 113 15.09 -4.52 -9.96
N PHE A 114 16.09 -3.64 -9.87
CA PHE A 114 16.39 -2.90 -8.63
C PHE A 114 15.37 -1.78 -8.30
N LYS A 115 14.34 -1.59 -9.12
CA LYS A 115 13.43 -0.42 -9.01
C LYS A 115 11.95 -0.81 -8.86
N LYS A 116 11.63 -1.53 -7.79
CA LYS A 116 10.31 -1.51 -7.10
C LYS A 116 10.30 -2.39 -5.83
N ILE A 117 11.23 -2.12 -4.91
CA ILE A 117 11.08 -2.54 -3.51
C ILE A 117 11.00 -1.28 -2.64
N LYS A 118 9.98 -0.46 -2.90
CA LYS A 118 9.35 0.38 -1.90
C LYS A 118 7.84 0.26 -2.13
N ASN A 119 7.16 -0.30 -1.13
CA ASN A 119 5.72 -0.32 -0.93
C ASN A 119 4.92 -1.37 -1.74
N SER A 120 5.24 -2.64 -1.51
CA SER A 120 4.22 -3.71 -1.58
C SER A 120 4.43 -4.60 -0.36
N LYS A 121 3.46 -4.55 0.56
CA LYS A 121 3.39 -5.38 1.77
C LYS A 121 3.46 -6.84 1.36
N ILE A 122 4.64 -7.45 1.47
CA ILE A 122 4.76 -8.91 1.52
C ILE A 122 4.50 -9.28 2.98
N LYS A 123 3.27 -9.68 3.29
CA LYS A 123 3.00 -10.53 4.46
C LYS A 123 3.83 -11.80 4.27
N LYS A 124 4.96 -11.91 4.97
CA LYS A 124 5.67 -13.18 5.17
C LYS A 124 5.10 -13.79 6.44
N THR A 125 4.53 -14.98 6.31
CA THR A 125 4.19 -15.85 7.43
C THR A 125 5.50 -16.34 8.08
N SER A 126 5.42 -16.47 9.41
CA SER A 126 6.31 -17.18 10.36
C SER A 126 7.71 -16.63 10.59
N THR A 127 7.82 -15.78 11.62
CA THR A 127 8.88 -15.85 12.63
C THR A 127 8.24 -15.73 14.01
N ASN A 128 8.38 -16.76 14.83
CA ASN A 128 7.99 -16.77 16.24
C ASN A 128 8.76 -15.66 16.96
N THR A 129 8.07 -14.57 17.24
CA THR A 129 8.34 -13.70 18.37
C THR A 129 6.99 -13.49 19.02
N ASN A 130 6.94 -13.46 20.36
CA ASN A 130 5.72 -13.20 21.12
C ASN A 130 5.26 -11.75 20.86
N GLU A 131 4.77 -11.49 19.65
CA GLU A 131 3.98 -10.33 19.34
C GLU A 131 2.69 -10.52 20.12
N ARG A 132 2.52 -9.74 21.19
CA ARG A 132 1.22 -9.57 21.82
C ARG A 132 0.34 -8.92 20.77
N ASN A 133 -0.27 -9.75 19.94
CA ASN A 133 -1.24 -9.36 18.94
C ASN A 133 -2.42 -8.80 19.71
N GLY A 134 -2.41 -7.49 19.93
CA GLY A 134 -3.52 -6.78 20.53
C GLY A 134 -4.79 -7.06 19.73
N LEU A 135 -5.93 -7.09 20.43
CA LEU A 135 -7.23 -7.16 19.77
C LEU A 135 -7.28 -6.03 18.75
N GLY A 136 -7.39 -6.37 17.46
CA GLY A 136 -7.41 -5.38 16.38
C GLY A 136 -8.57 -4.38 16.58
N PHE A 137 -8.59 -3.30 15.80
CA PHE A 137 -9.60 -2.25 15.91
C PHE A 137 -11.05 -2.77 16.03
N PHE A 138 -11.42 -3.76 15.20
CA PHE A 138 -12.73 -4.41 15.29
C PHE A 138 -12.96 -5.14 16.62
N GLY A 139 -11.96 -5.81 17.16
CA GLY A 139 -12.05 -6.48 18.46
C GLY A 139 -12.33 -5.48 19.59
N TYR A 140 -11.72 -4.30 19.54
CA TYR A 140 -12.00 -3.25 20.51
C TYR A 140 -13.43 -2.70 20.39
N ILE A 141 -13.94 -2.54 19.17
CA ILE A 141 -15.34 -2.14 18.94
C ILE A 141 -16.31 -3.18 19.52
N PHE A 142 -16.11 -4.47 19.20
CA PHE A 142 -16.95 -5.54 19.74
C PHE A 142 -16.88 -5.60 21.27
N LEU A 143 -15.69 -5.40 21.84
CA LEU A 143 -15.50 -5.35 23.29
C LEU A 143 -16.27 -4.18 23.92
N ILE A 144 -16.20 -2.98 23.34
CA ILE A 144 -16.96 -1.82 23.82
C ILE A 144 -18.47 -2.09 23.76
N ILE A 145 -18.96 -2.70 22.68
CA ILE A 145 -20.38 -3.04 22.54
C ILE A 145 -20.81 -3.95 23.70
N ILE A 146 -20.05 -5.02 23.98
CA ILE A 146 -20.36 -5.95 25.07
C ILE A 146 -20.36 -5.23 26.43
N ILE A 147 -19.36 -4.40 26.71
CA ILE A 147 -19.31 -3.61 27.95
C ILE A 147 -20.51 -2.68 28.06
N SER A 148 -20.86 -1.98 26.98
CA SER A 148 -21.98 -1.04 26.97
C SER A 148 -23.33 -1.73 27.24
N LEU A 149 -23.53 -2.92 26.69
CA LEU A 149 -24.75 -3.72 26.93
C LEU A 149 -24.82 -4.20 28.38
N SER A 150 -23.68 -4.60 28.96
CA SER A 150 -23.60 -4.97 30.37
C SER A 150 -23.95 -3.81 31.29
N VAL A 151 -23.38 -2.62 31.02
CA VAL A 151 -23.67 -1.40 31.76
C VAL A 151 -25.15 -1.00 31.62
N MET A 152 -25.70 -1.05 30.41
CA MET A 152 -27.12 -0.77 30.16
C MET A 152 -28.05 -1.67 30.99
N GLY A 153 -27.72 -2.97 31.09
CA GLY A 153 -28.49 -3.92 31.93
C GLY A 153 -28.50 -3.50 33.40
N ILE A 154 -27.35 -3.07 33.92
CA ILE A 154 -27.22 -2.59 35.30
C ILE A 154 -28.07 -1.33 35.53
N PHE A 155 -28.05 -0.37 34.59
CA PHE A 155 -28.87 0.84 34.67
C PHE A 155 -30.37 0.55 34.71
N LYS A 156 -30.84 -0.50 34.01
CA LYS A 156 -32.23 -0.96 34.11
C LYS A 156 -32.54 -1.57 35.46
N THR A 157 -31.64 -2.37 36.04
CA THR A 157 -31.87 -2.98 37.36
C THR A 157 -32.03 -1.93 38.47
N PHE A 158 -31.29 -0.83 38.39
CA PHE A 158 -31.33 0.25 39.38
C PHE A 158 -32.32 1.37 39.03
N GLU A 159 -33.16 1.20 38.01
CA GLU A 159 -34.07 2.24 37.51
C GLU A 159 -34.91 2.88 38.64
N ILE A 160 -35.59 2.06 39.44
CA ILE A 160 -36.47 2.54 40.52
C ILE A 160 -35.69 3.37 41.57
N GLU A 161 -34.48 2.94 41.92
CA GLU A 161 -33.62 3.64 42.87
C GLU A 161 -33.05 4.94 42.31
N ILE A 162 -32.72 4.96 41.01
CA ILE A 162 -32.23 6.14 40.29
C ILE A 162 -33.36 7.17 40.15
N LEU A 163 -34.57 6.73 39.78
CA LEU A 163 -35.76 7.58 39.70
C LEU A 163 -36.13 8.18 41.07
N LYS A 164 -35.91 7.43 42.16
CA LYS A 164 -36.13 7.94 43.52
C LYS A 164 -35.17 9.06 43.89
N LYS A 165 -33.92 9.04 43.40
CA LYS A 165 -32.92 10.09 43.66
C LYS A 165 -33.01 11.26 42.69
N LEU A 166 -33.40 11.00 41.43
CA LEU A 166 -33.48 11.96 40.34
C LEU A 166 -34.81 11.79 39.58
N PRO A 167 -35.88 12.52 39.94
CA PRO A 167 -37.18 12.39 39.28
C PRO A 167 -37.12 12.79 37.78
N ASN A 168 -36.17 13.64 37.40
CA ASN A 168 -35.96 14.05 36.01
C ASN A 168 -35.43 12.91 35.12
N ALA A 169 -34.92 11.83 35.70
CA ALA A 169 -34.42 10.69 34.93
C ALA A 169 -35.55 9.88 34.26
N ILE A 170 -36.82 10.07 34.64
CA ILE A 170 -37.99 9.44 33.99
C ILE A 170 -37.96 9.64 32.47
N TYR A 171 -37.73 10.88 32.00
CA TYR A 171 -37.69 11.17 30.57
C TYR A 171 -36.55 10.45 29.86
N ILE A 172 -35.42 10.26 30.56
CA ILE A 172 -34.26 9.55 30.01
C ILE A 172 -34.59 8.07 29.83
N TYR A 173 -35.17 7.42 30.85
CA TYR A 173 -35.57 6.01 30.76
C TYR A 173 -36.64 5.76 29.69
N GLU A 174 -37.64 6.64 29.59
CA GLU A 174 -38.68 6.57 28.56
C GLU A 174 -38.10 6.67 27.14
N THR A 175 -37.14 7.58 26.92
CA THR A 175 -36.44 7.66 25.62
C THR A 175 -35.59 6.42 25.33
N PHE A 176 -34.93 5.85 26.34
CA PHE A 176 -34.15 4.62 26.20
C PHE A 176 -35.03 3.43 25.83
N ASP A 177 -36.20 3.29 26.45
CA ASP A 177 -37.15 2.21 26.15
C ASP A 177 -37.72 2.33 24.74
N ASN A 178 -38.07 3.54 24.30
CA ASN A 178 -38.51 3.78 22.92
C ASN A 178 -37.42 3.43 21.90
N LEU A 179 -36.15 3.75 22.20
CA LEU A 179 -35.02 3.39 21.34
C LEU A 179 -34.81 1.86 21.30
N LEU A 180 -34.94 1.19 22.43
CA LEU A 180 -34.82 -0.27 22.51
C LEU A 180 -35.96 -0.96 21.75
N LEU A 181 -37.18 -0.41 21.81
CA LEU A 181 -38.34 -0.89 21.06
C LEU A 181 -38.11 -0.77 19.55
N MET A 182 -37.62 0.38 19.06
CA MET A 182 -37.26 0.56 17.65
C MET A 182 -36.19 -0.45 17.18
N VAL A 183 -35.15 -0.67 18.00
CA VAL A 183 -34.11 -1.66 17.70
C VAL A 183 -34.70 -3.07 17.66
N LYS A 184 -35.58 -3.42 18.61
CA LYS A 184 -36.24 -4.72 18.65
C LYS A 184 -37.12 -4.95 17.41
N ASP A 185 -37.85 -3.92 16.97
CA ASP A 185 -38.68 -4.00 15.77
C ASP A 185 -37.83 -4.14 14.50
N LEU A 186 -36.68 -3.47 14.40
CA LEU A 186 -35.72 -3.65 13.30
C LEU A 186 -35.17 -5.08 13.22
N PHE A 187 -34.86 -5.71 14.36
CA PHE A 187 -34.41 -7.11 14.38
C PHE A 187 -35.55 -8.11 14.15
N LYS A 188 -36.79 -7.73 14.43
CA LYS A 188 -37.97 -8.59 14.21
C LYS A 188 -38.46 -8.53 12.75
N SER A 189 -38.20 -7.43 12.04
CA SER A 189 -38.57 -7.28 10.63
C SER A 189 -37.60 -7.93 9.66
N TYR A 190 -36.49 -8.51 10.14
CA TYR A 190 -35.48 -9.21 9.36
C TYR A 190 -35.47 -10.69 9.75
#